data_AF-A0A1M5BPM7-F1
#
_entry.id   AF-A0A1M5BPM7-F1
#
_cell.length_a   1.000
_cell.length_b   1.000
_cell.length_c   1.000
_cell.angle_alpha   90.00
_cell.angle_beta   90.00
_cell.angle_gamma   90.00
#
_symmetry.space_group_name_H-M   'P 1'
#
loop_
_entity.id
_entity.type
_entity.pdbx_description
1 polymer ?
#
loop_
_entity_poly.entity_id
_entity_poly.type
_entity_poly.pdbx_seq_one_letter_code
_entity_poly.pdbx_strand_id
1 'polypeptide(L)' 'MAATPTFPSPTILALDLGTTTGWALRGADGLITTGTVCFRPGRFDGGGMRYLRFTNWLSEIDRLSGPVEAIWFEEVRR' A
#
# COMPACT_ATOMS: atom_id res chain seq x y z
N MET A 1 1.93 29.83 21.55
CA MET A 1 2.08 29.64 20.09
C MET A 1 0.95 28.72 19.66
N ALA A 2 0.08 29.15 18.75
CA ALA A 2 -1.00 28.30 18.24
C ALA A 2 -0.46 27.40 17.13
N ALA A 3 -0.76 26.09 17.17
CA ALA A 3 -0.43 25.17 16.09
C ALA A 3 -1.17 25.60 14.81
N THR A 4 -0.45 25.77 13.72
CA THR A 4 -1.03 26.03 12.39
C THR A 4 -2.00 24.90 12.07
N PRO A 5 -3.24 25.17 11.61
CA PRO A 5 -4.12 24.10 11.16
C PRO A 5 -3.47 23.41 9.96
N THR A 6 -2.98 22.19 10.17
CA THR A 6 -2.58 21.30 9.09
C THR A 6 -3.86 20.76 8.47
N PHE A 7 -4.15 21.20 7.25
CA PHE A 7 -5.17 20.56 6.44
C PHE A 7 -4.75 19.10 6.18
N PRO A 8 -5.70 18.16 6.17
CA PRO A 8 -5.41 16.77 5.86
C PRO A 8 -4.73 16.70 4.50
N SER A 9 -3.57 16.05 4.48
CA SER A 9 -2.87 15.72 3.25
C SER A 9 -3.58 14.56 2.55
N PRO A 10 -3.52 14.48 1.22
CA PRO A 10 -4.05 13.32 0.52
C PRO A 10 -3.27 12.07 0.92
N THR A 11 -4.00 10.99 1.23
CA THR A 11 -3.40 9.68 1.50
C THR A 11 -2.94 9.05 0.17
N ILE A 12 -1.64 8.85 0.03
CA ILE A 12 -1.03 8.35 -1.22
C ILE A 12 -0.25 7.08 -0.91
N LEU A 13 -0.50 6.03 -1.72
CA LEU A 13 0.23 4.77 -1.67
C LEU A 13 1.10 4.62 -2.92
N ALA A 14 2.39 4.37 -2.74
CA ALA A 14 3.32 4.01 -3.81
C ALA A 14 3.74 2.54 -3.67
N LEU A 15 3.76 1.81 -4.79
CA LEU A 15 4.03 0.38 -4.87
C LEU A 15 5.15 0.06 -5.86
N ASP A 16 6.09 -0.77 -5.41
CA ASP A 16 7.10 -1.45 -6.22
C ASP A 16 6.66 -2.91 -6.37
N LEU A 17 6.25 -3.32 -7.59
CA LEU A 17 5.43 -4.51 -7.79
C LEU A 17 6.29 -5.75 -8.08
N GLY A 18 6.36 -6.65 -7.09
CA GLY A 18 6.92 -7.98 -7.25
C GLY A 18 6.22 -9.02 -6.38
N THR A 19 6.77 -10.24 -6.30
CA THR A 19 6.33 -11.21 -5.27
C THR A 19 6.84 -10.85 -3.88
N THR A 20 7.81 -9.95 -3.79
CA THR A 20 8.11 -9.14 -2.62
C THR A 20 7.85 -7.71 -3.05
N THR A 21 6.76 -7.12 -2.57
CA THR A 21 6.30 -5.78 -2.95
C THR A 21 6.85 -4.77 -1.96
N GLY A 22 7.59 -3.76 -2.43
CA GLY A 22 7.92 -2.58 -1.66
C GLY A 22 6.72 -1.62 -1.61
N TRP A 23 6.55 -0.91 -0.50
CA TRP A 23 5.47 0.07 -0.38
C TRP A 23 5.87 1.29 0.46
N ALA A 24 5.27 2.43 0.14
CA ALA A 24 5.33 3.65 0.93
C ALA A 24 3.94 4.30 0.98
N LEU A 25 3.48 4.62 2.18
CA LEU A 25 2.21 5.27 2.45
C LEU A 25 2.47 6.63 3.10
N ARG A 26 1.99 7.69 2.46
CA ARG A 26 1.85 9.00 3.10
C ARG A 26 0.46 9.09 3.71
N GLY A 27 0.36 9.23 5.03
CA GLY A 27 -0.90 9.38 5.75
C GLY A 27 -1.47 10.81 5.68
N ALA A 28 -2.70 10.97 6.15
CA ALA A 28 -3.39 12.26 6.16
C ALA A 28 -2.72 13.32 7.06
N ASP A 29 -1.94 12.88 8.05
CA ASP A 29 -1.08 13.71 8.91
C ASP A 29 0.23 14.14 8.22
N GLY A 30 0.48 13.65 7.00
CA GLY A 30 1.69 13.90 6.24
C GLY A 30 2.87 13.00 6.62
N LEU A 31 2.72 12.10 7.59
CA LEU A 31 3.75 11.13 7.94
C LEU A 31 3.89 10.07 6.85
N ILE A 32 5.12 9.66 6.58
CA ILE A 32 5.42 8.60 5.62
C ILE A 32 5.80 7.33 6.39
N THR A 33 5.08 6.25 6.12
CA THR A 33 5.40 4.90 6.57
C THR A 33 5.80 4.06 5.37
N THR A 34 6.72 3.13 5.55
CA THR A 34 7.26 2.30 4.46
C THR A 34 7.43 0.86 4.91
N GLY A 35 7.54 -0.05 3.95
CA GLY A 35 7.85 -1.43 4.25
C GLY A 35 7.89 -2.33 3.02
N THR A 36 7.90 -3.63 3.28
CA THR A 36 7.80 -4.67 2.25
C THR A 36 6.76 -5.71 2.66
N VAL A 37 6.05 -6.28 1.70
CA VAL A 37 5.12 -7.39 1.90
C VAL A 37 5.44 -8.53 0.93
N CYS A 38 5.32 -9.78 1.38
CA CYS A 38 5.71 -10.95 0.60
C CYS A 38 4.47 -11.76 0.16
N PHE A 39 4.29 -11.88 -1.16
CA PHE A 39 3.23 -12.65 -1.81
C PHE A 39 3.76 -13.88 -2.57
N ARG A 40 4.98 -14.32 -2.30
CA ARG A 40 5.52 -15.58 -2.85
C ARG A 40 4.53 -16.75 -2.63
N PRO A 41 4.25 -17.58 -3.66
CA PRO A 41 3.34 -18.73 -3.51
C PRO A 41 3.87 -19.75 -2.52
N GLY A 42 3.00 -20.27 -1.65
CA GLY A 42 3.26 -21.46 -0.83
C GLY A 42 2.93 -22.76 -1.56
N ARG A 43 3.36 -23.90 -1.00
CA ARG A 43 3.14 -25.25 -1.58
C ARG A 43 1.68 -25.63 -1.82
N PHE A 44 0.76 -24.99 -1.09
CA PHE A 44 -0.69 -25.24 -1.14
C PHE A 44 -1.47 -24.07 -1.73
N ASP A 45 -0.79 -23.05 -2.24
CA ASP A 45 -1.45 -21.93 -2.89
C ASP A 45 -1.90 -22.33 -4.30
N GLY A 46 -3.19 -22.18 -4.58
CA GLY A 46 -3.67 -22.15 -5.96
C GLY A 46 -3.06 -20.96 -6.71
N GLY A 47 -2.98 -21.03 -8.05
CA GLY A 47 -2.30 -20.03 -8.88
C GLY A 47 -2.80 -18.58 -8.69
N GLY A 48 -4.03 -18.41 -8.21
CA GLY A 48 -4.63 -17.10 -7.91
C GLY A 48 -4.37 -16.55 -6.49
N MET A 49 -3.87 -17.38 -5.55
CA MET A 49 -3.83 -17.03 -4.12
C MET A 49 -2.95 -15.82 -3.81
N ARG A 50 -1.87 -15.60 -4.57
CA ARG A 50 -1.03 -14.41 -4.41
C ARG A 50 -1.81 -13.11 -4.66
N TYR A 51 -2.72 -13.12 -5.63
CA TYR A 51 -3.53 -11.95 -5.96
C TYR A 51 -4.61 -11.72 -4.91
N LEU A 52 -5.22 -12.79 -4.37
CA LEU A 52 -6.16 -12.67 -3.24
C LEU A 52 -5.49 -12.08 -2.00
N ARG A 53 -4.28 -12.54 -1.66
CA ARG A 53 -3.50 -11.94 -0.56
C ARG A 53 -3.15 -10.48 -0.82
N PHE A 54 -2.76 -10.14 -2.05
CA PHE A 54 -2.48 -8.77 -2.44
C PHE A 54 -3.72 -7.88 -2.28
N THR A 55 -4.87 -8.30 -2.78
CA THR A 55 -6.14 -7.55 -2.63
C THR A 55 -6.51 -7.38 -1.17
N ASN A 56 -6.45 -8.44 -0.36
CA ASN A 56 -6.75 -8.36 1.07
C ASN A 56 -5.80 -7.41 1.81
N TRP A 57 -4.51 -7.45 1.48
CA TRP A 57 -3.52 -6.52 2.03
C TRP A 57 -3.80 -5.06 1.63
N LEU A 58 -4.16 -4.82 0.37
CA LEU A 58 -4.50 -3.49 -0.11
C LEU A 58 -5.75 -2.92 0.58
N SER A 59 -6.78 -3.76 0.76
CA SER A 59 -7.98 -3.39 1.52
C SER A 59 -7.67 -3.09 2.98
N GLU A 60 -6.72 -3.81 3.58
CA GLU A 60 -6.29 -3.54 4.95
C GLU A 60 -5.52 -2.22 5.07
N ILE A 61 -4.66 -1.88 4.09
CA ILE A 61 -4.03 -0.56 4.03
C ILE A 61 -5.10 0.53 3.98
N ASP A 62 -6.04 0.46 3.04
CA ASP A 62 -7.11 1.46 2.89
C ASP A 62 -7.93 1.64 4.17
N ARG A 63 -8.29 0.54 4.83
CA ARG A 63 -9.02 0.57 6.09
C ARG A 63 -8.23 1.22 7.24
N LEU A 64 -6.92 0.98 7.31
CA LEU A 64 -6.06 1.46 8.39
C LEU A 64 -5.54 2.88 8.18
N SER A 65 -5.35 3.31 6.93
CA SER A 65 -4.84 4.64 6.59
C SER A 65 -5.92 5.71 6.45
N GLY A 66 -7.19 5.30 6.40
CA GLY A 66 -8.25 6.08 5.78
C GLY A 66 -8.20 5.95 4.25
N PRO A 67 -9.22 6.47 3.54
CA PRO A 67 -9.37 6.27 2.10
C PRO A 67 -8.09 6.66 1.35
N VAL A 68 -7.54 5.71 0.59
CA VAL A 68 -6.38 5.97 -0.27
C VAL A 68 -6.87 6.74 -1.50
N GLU A 69 -6.43 8.00 -1.63
CA GLU A 69 -6.89 8.89 -2.71
C GLU A 69 -6.18 8.61 -4.02
N ALA A 70 -4.94 8.10 -3.96
CA ALA A 70 -4.18 7.73 -5.14
C ALA A 70 -3.22 6.57 -4.86
N ILE A 71 -3.11 5.66 -5.83
CA ILE A 71 -2.14 4.56 -5.85
C ILE A 71 -1.23 4.73 -7.06
N TRP A 72 0.07 4.81 -6.81
CA TRP A 72 1.11 4.86 -7.84
C TRP A 72 1.88 3.54 -7.86
N PHE A 73 2.19 3.03 -9.04
CA PHE A 73 2.93 1.79 -9.20
C PHE A 73 3.75 1.80 -10.48
N GLU A 74 4.81 1.00 -10.52
CA GLU A 74 5.57 0.79 -11.75
C GLU A 74 4.84 -0.13 -12.74
N GLU A 75 4.96 0.18 -14.03
CA GLU A 75 4.44 -0.68 -15.09
C GLU A 75 5.29 -1.96 -15.17
N VAL A 76 4.71 -3.11 -14.81
CA VAL A 76 5.37 -4.41 -14.93
C VAL A 76 5.17 -4.96 -16.35
N ARG A 77 6.26 -5.00 -17.13
CA ARG A 77 6.29 -5.57 -18.48
C ARG A 77 6.65 -7.06 -18.42
N ARG A 78 6.07 -7.86 -19.31
CA ARG A 78 6.30 -9.31 -19.42
C ARG A 78 6.87 -9.65 -20.78
#